data_AF-R7LS00-F1
#
_entry.id   AF-R7LS00-F1
#
_cell.length_a   1.000
_cell.length_b   1.000
_cell.length_c   1.000
_cell.angle_alpha   90.00
_cell.angle_beta   90.00
_cell.angle_gamma   90.00
#
_symmetry.space_group_name_H-M   'P 1'
#
loop_
_entity.id
_entity.type
_entity.pdbx_description
1 polymer ?
#
loop_
_entity_poly.entity_id
_entity_poly.type
_entity_poly.pdbx_seq_one_letter_code
_entity_poly.pdbx_strand_id
1 'polypeptide(L)'
;MKKLLAIICILLVIFIGMYINKNKSTQNMVTATEVENVQEYISKIYMWKEVTEEALPKFDNINDAPDVWTWEVVKKNLDNYEATYEEIEQKAIQLFGKQFTKQFPEEGTEYIQYNDELGKYLTSGIGLDALDDCFLIKNIKKTKSGYEVEIVEYLEDYENSFGVEDESEIYEIYIKNLNQDTIATMKNNEAENKSVEIVKENLDKFTTKTVNLVKDSDGNIYVQSVK
;
A
#
# COMPACT_ATOMS: atom_id res chain seq x y z
N MET A 1 -14.84 -11.55 8.85
CA MET A 1 -15.27 -10.97 7.55
C MET A 1 -15.17 -9.44 7.60
N LYS A 2 -13.95 -8.88 7.53
CA LYS A 2 -13.73 -7.41 7.58
C LYS A 2 -13.26 -6.80 6.23
N LYS A 3 -13.00 -7.65 5.23
CA LYS A 3 -12.42 -7.24 3.94
C LYS A 3 -13.36 -6.48 2.99
N LEU A 4 -14.64 -6.29 3.35
CA LEU A 4 -15.59 -5.52 2.53
C LEU A 4 -15.72 -4.04 2.93
N LEU A 5 -15.19 -3.64 4.09
CA LEU A 5 -15.34 -2.28 4.64
C LEU A 5 -14.26 -1.29 4.17
N ALA A 6 -13.17 -1.79 3.57
CA ALA A 6 -12.11 -0.95 2.98
C ALA A 6 -12.63 -0.03 1.85
N ILE A 7 -13.83 -0.28 1.31
CA ILE A 7 -14.45 0.52 0.25
C ILE A 7 -15.05 1.84 0.78
N ILE A 8 -15.41 1.94 2.07
CA ILE A 8 -16.02 3.18 2.61
C ILE A 8 -14.97 4.25 2.92
N CYS A 9 -13.73 3.87 3.26
CA CYS A 9 -12.61 4.80 3.41
C CYS A 9 -12.18 5.49 2.10
N ILE A 10 -12.60 4.96 0.93
CA ILE A 10 -12.31 5.50 -0.41
C ILE A 10 -13.00 6.87 -0.61
N LEU A 11 -14.15 7.13 0.02
CA LEU A 11 -14.96 8.33 -0.24
C LEU A 11 -14.52 9.59 0.53
N LEU A 12 -13.77 9.49 1.63
CA LEU A 12 -13.45 10.65 2.49
C LEU A 12 -12.08 11.30 2.19
N VAL A 13 -11.15 10.58 1.56
CA VAL A 13 -9.91 11.19 1.02
C VAL A 13 -10.22 12.20 -0.10
N ILE A 14 -11.39 12.03 -0.76
CA ILE A 14 -11.92 12.90 -1.81
C ILE A 14 -12.17 14.34 -1.32
N PHE A 15 -12.64 14.52 -0.07
CA PHE A 15 -13.03 15.86 0.41
C PHE A 15 -11.83 16.80 0.66
N ILE A 16 -10.63 16.26 0.90
CA ILE A 16 -9.46 17.05 1.29
C ILE A 16 -8.63 17.49 0.09
N GLY A 17 -8.55 16.67 -0.96
CA GLY A 17 -7.93 17.05 -2.23
C GLY A 17 -8.56 18.29 -2.87
N MET A 18 -9.87 18.50 -2.66
CA MET A 18 -10.59 19.69 -3.11
C MET A 18 -10.26 20.95 -2.28
N TYR A 19 -10.00 20.84 -0.97
CA TYR A 19 -9.80 22.00 -0.10
C TYR A 19 -8.41 22.65 -0.30
N ILE A 20 -7.38 21.84 -0.53
CA ILE A 20 -5.99 22.33 -0.70
C ILE A 20 -5.80 23.04 -2.06
N ASN A 21 -6.63 22.74 -3.07
CA ASN A 21 -6.38 23.13 -4.46
C ASN A 21 -7.11 24.41 -4.94
N LYS A 22 -7.70 25.19 -4.02
CA LYS A 22 -8.57 26.34 -4.39
C LYS A 22 -7.84 27.53 -5.03
N ASN A 23 -6.50 27.53 -5.06
CA ASN A 23 -5.69 28.68 -5.48
C ASN A 23 -4.86 28.47 -6.78
N LYS A 24 -5.09 27.42 -7.57
CA LYS A 24 -4.40 27.21 -8.85
C LYS A 24 -5.37 26.95 -10.00
N SER A 25 -4.94 27.34 -11.20
CA SER A 25 -5.66 27.13 -12.48
C SER A 25 -6.31 25.75 -12.54
N THR A 26 -7.59 25.71 -12.97
CA THR A 26 -8.46 24.53 -13.02
C THR A 26 -7.87 23.33 -13.77
N GLN A 27 -6.86 23.53 -14.63
CA GLN A 27 -6.18 22.44 -15.35
C GLN A 27 -5.28 21.56 -14.47
N ASN A 28 -4.80 22.05 -13.32
CA ASN A 28 -3.91 21.29 -12.42
C ASN A 28 -4.64 20.68 -11.23
N MET A 29 -5.98 20.73 -11.22
CA MET A 29 -6.78 20.17 -10.14
C MET A 29 -6.84 18.64 -10.24
N VAL A 30 -6.49 17.94 -9.16
CA VAL A 30 -6.65 16.48 -9.04
C VAL A 30 -8.13 16.21 -8.78
N THR A 31 -8.75 15.33 -9.57
CA THR A 31 -10.16 14.96 -9.41
C THR A 31 -10.32 13.89 -8.35
N ALA A 32 -11.54 13.72 -7.83
CA ALA A 32 -11.89 12.63 -6.91
C ALA A 32 -11.47 11.25 -7.46
N THR A 33 -11.83 10.97 -8.72
CA THR A 33 -11.48 9.72 -9.39
C THR A 33 -9.97 9.51 -9.52
N GLU A 34 -9.19 10.57 -9.71
CA GLU A 34 -7.73 10.44 -9.74
C GLU A 34 -7.15 10.13 -8.35
N VAL A 35 -7.73 10.69 -7.29
CA VAL A 35 -7.37 10.35 -5.90
C VAL A 35 -7.66 8.87 -5.64
N GLU A 36 -8.85 8.39 -6.00
CA GLU A 36 -9.25 6.99 -5.84
C GLU A 36 -8.30 6.05 -6.58
N ASN A 37 -8.01 6.34 -7.86
CA ASN A 37 -7.11 5.51 -8.67
C ASN A 37 -5.68 5.46 -8.10
N VAL A 38 -5.17 6.60 -7.61
CA VAL A 38 -3.85 6.66 -6.98
C VAL A 38 -3.82 5.87 -5.68
N GLN A 39 -4.85 5.99 -4.85
CA GLN A 39 -4.97 5.26 -3.60
C GLN A 39 -5.09 3.76 -3.82
N GLU A 40 -5.93 3.34 -4.78
CA GLU A 40 -6.07 1.94 -5.15
C GLU A 40 -4.73 1.38 -5.63
N TYR A 41 -4.00 2.13 -6.46
CA TYR A 41 -2.70 1.71 -6.96
C TYR A 41 -1.67 1.57 -5.83
N ILE A 42 -1.53 2.57 -4.95
CA ILE A 42 -0.60 2.49 -3.81
C ILE A 42 -0.97 1.30 -2.91
N SER A 43 -2.26 1.04 -2.67
CA SER A 43 -2.70 -0.11 -1.86
C SER A 43 -2.29 -1.48 -2.46
N LYS A 44 -2.19 -1.58 -3.79
CA LYS A 44 -1.72 -2.80 -4.47
C LYS A 44 -0.25 -3.07 -4.22
N ILE A 45 0.57 -2.02 -4.09
CA ILE A 45 2.03 -2.13 -3.97
C ILE A 45 2.55 -1.92 -2.54
N TYR A 46 1.71 -1.45 -1.62
CA TYR A 46 2.05 -1.31 -0.20
C TYR A 46 1.95 -2.69 0.48
N MET A 47 3.03 -3.11 1.12
CA MET A 47 3.22 -4.44 1.69
C MET A 47 3.30 -4.42 3.22
N TRP A 48 3.41 -5.60 3.82
CA TRP A 48 3.65 -5.77 5.24
C TRP A 48 5.15 -5.77 5.53
N LYS A 49 5.57 -4.97 6.50
CA LYS A 49 6.97 -4.75 6.85
C LYS A 49 7.64 -6.03 7.34
N GLU A 50 6.92 -6.88 8.05
CA GLU A 50 7.44 -8.18 8.51
C GLU A 50 7.73 -9.15 7.37
N VAL A 51 7.14 -8.93 6.18
CA VAL A 51 7.35 -9.76 4.99
C VAL A 51 8.46 -9.18 4.10
N THR A 52 8.47 -7.86 3.91
CA THR A 52 9.33 -7.20 2.91
C THR A 52 10.39 -6.28 3.52
N GLU A 53 10.58 -6.30 4.84
CA GLU A 53 11.43 -5.40 5.66
C GLU A 53 10.99 -3.92 5.68
N GLU A 54 10.46 -3.43 4.57
CA GLU A 54 9.76 -2.16 4.42
C GLU A 54 8.48 -2.37 3.61
N ALA A 55 7.36 -1.81 4.09
CA ALA A 55 6.06 -1.86 3.40
C ALA A 55 6.13 -1.28 1.97
N LEU A 56 6.85 -0.16 1.80
CA LEU A 56 7.15 0.43 0.50
C LEU A 56 8.61 0.93 0.46
N PRO A 57 9.57 0.13 0.00
CA PRO A 57 10.98 0.49 0.04
C PRO A 57 11.29 1.68 -0.86
N LYS A 58 12.37 2.40 -0.54
CA LYS A 58 12.87 3.48 -1.38
C LYS A 58 13.67 2.92 -2.56
N PHE A 59 13.45 3.46 -3.75
CA PHE A 59 14.19 3.11 -4.96
C PHE A 59 14.13 4.23 -5.99
N ASP A 60 15.20 4.36 -6.77
CA ASP A 60 15.35 5.42 -7.79
C ASP A 60 14.70 5.06 -9.13
N ASN A 61 14.68 3.77 -9.43
CA ASN A 61 13.99 3.16 -10.55
C ASN A 61 13.28 1.89 -10.07
N ILE A 62 12.15 1.54 -10.66
CA ILE A 62 11.43 0.30 -10.32
C ILE A 62 12.28 -0.97 -10.51
N ASN A 63 13.26 -0.95 -11.42
CA ASN A 63 14.20 -2.06 -11.59
C ASN A 63 15.25 -2.15 -10.46
N ASP A 64 15.37 -1.12 -9.63
CA ASP A 64 16.25 -1.08 -8.45
C ASP A 64 15.49 -1.47 -7.16
N ALA A 65 14.18 -1.73 -7.24
CA ALA A 65 13.39 -2.13 -6.09
C ALA A 65 13.88 -3.49 -5.53
N PRO A 66 13.79 -3.77 -4.21
CA PRO A 66 14.19 -5.05 -3.63
C PRO A 66 13.46 -6.26 -4.22
N ASP A 67 14.16 -7.38 -4.41
CA ASP A 67 13.64 -8.63 -4.99
C ASP A 67 12.44 -9.16 -4.20
N VAL A 68 12.60 -9.26 -2.88
CA VAL A 68 11.55 -9.72 -1.96
C VAL A 68 10.30 -8.86 -2.10
N TRP A 69 10.42 -7.53 -2.10
CA TRP A 69 9.28 -6.64 -2.27
C TRP A 69 8.60 -6.82 -3.63
N THR A 70 9.36 -6.90 -4.72
CA THR A 70 8.79 -7.10 -6.07
C THR A 70 8.02 -8.41 -6.17
N TRP A 71 8.56 -9.49 -5.58
CA TRP A 71 7.92 -10.80 -5.54
C TRP A 71 6.61 -10.79 -4.76
N GLU A 72 6.64 -10.25 -3.54
CA GLU A 72 5.48 -10.29 -2.66
C GLU A 72 4.36 -9.37 -3.14
N VAL A 73 4.69 -8.26 -3.79
CA VAL A 73 3.70 -7.41 -4.49
C VAL A 73 3.03 -8.19 -5.63
N VAL A 74 3.79 -8.90 -6.47
CA VAL A 74 3.21 -9.72 -7.54
C VAL A 74 2.31 -10.80 -6.96
N LYS A 75 2.83 -11.57 -6.00
CA LYS A 75 2.12 -12.64 -5.31
C LYS A 75 0.80 -12.16 -4.68
N LYS A 76 0.81 -11.03 -3.96
CA LYS A 76 -0.38 -10.43 -3.33
C LYS A 76 -1.51 -10.16 -4.33
N ASN A 77 -1.15 -9.92 -5.59
CA ASN A 77 -2.06 -9.55 -6.67
C ASN A 77 -2.31 -10.69 -7.68
N LEU A 78 -1.88 -11.92 -7.37
CA LEU A 78 -2.25 -13.12 -8.13
C LEU A 78 -3.69 -13.53 -7.83
N ASP A 79 -4.34 -14.10 -8.85
CA ASP A 79 -5.73 -14.56 -8.74
C ASP A 79 -5.83 -15.96 -8.11
N ASN A 80 -4.74 -16.73 -8.11
CA ASN A 80 -4.68 -18.11 -7.64
C ASN A 80 -3.45 -18.35 -6.75
N TYR A 81 -3.48 -19.43 -5.98
CA TYR A 81 -2.35 -19.86 -5.15
C TYR A 81 -1.20 -20.52 -5.92
N GLU A 82 -1.36 -20.71 -7.23
CA GLU A 82 -0.36 -21.26 -8.13
C GLU A 82 -0.22 -20.33 -9.34
N ALA A 83 1.00 -20.16 -9.84
CA ALA A 83 1.26 -19.39 -11.05
C ALA A 83 2.42 -19.97 -11.86
N THR A 84 2.29 -19.98 -13.17
CA THR A 84 3.40 -20.22 -14.10
C THR A 84 4.33 -19.01 -14.13
N TYR A 85 5.55 -19.21 -14.63
CA TYR A 85 6.50 -18.10 -14.81
C TYR A 85 5.94 -16.99 -15.72
N GLU A 86 5.23 -17.35 -16.78
CA GLU A 86 4.59 -16.38 -17.68
C GLU A 86 3.50 -15.56 -16.97
N GLU A 87 2.68 -16.19 -16.11
CA GLU A 87 1.68 -15.48 -15.31
C GLU A 87 2.33 -14.50 -14.31
N ILE A 88 3.47 -14.87 -13.71
CA ILE A 88 4.26 -13.98 -12.84
C ILE A 88 4.77 -12.77 -13.62
N GLU A 89 5.37 -12.97 -14.79
CA GLU A 89 5.88 -11.88 -15.63
C GLU A 89 4.76 -10.96 -16.12
N GLN A 90 3.64 -11.53 -16.58
CA GLN A 90 2.48 -10.75 -17.02
C GLN A 90 1.90 -9.92 -15.88
N LYS A 91 1.78 -10.49 -14.67
CA LYS A 91 1.31 -9.77 -13.49
C LYS A 91 2.28 -8.66 -13.07
N ALA A 92 3.58 -8.89 -13.15
CA ALA A 92 4.57 -7.86 -12.87
C ALA A 92 4.50 -6.70 -13.86
N ILE A 93 4.35 -6.98 -15.16
CA ILE A 93 4.15 -5.93 -16.18
C ILE A 93 2.84 -5.17 -15.94
N GLN A 94 1.77 -5.86 -15.51
CA GLN A 94 0.50 -5.22 -15.15
C GLN A 94 0.65 -4.25 -13.95
N LEU A 95 1.47 -4.60 -12.96
CA LEU A 95 1.64 -3.80 -11.73
C LEU A 95 2.69 -2.68 -11.89
N PHE A 96 3.77 -2.95 -12.62
CA PHE A 96 4.96 -2.08 -12.67
C PHE A 96 5.19 -1.44 -14.05
N GLY A 97 4.42 -1.84 -15.06
CA GLY A 97 4.49 -1.30 -16.41
C GLY A 97 5.59 -1.95 -17.26
N LYS A 98 5.58 -1.65 -18.56
CA LYS A 98 6.49 -2.25 -19.56
C LYS A 98 7.97 -1.89 -19.35
N GLN A 99 8.27 -0.88 -18.54
CA GLN A 99 9.63 -0.52 -18.13
C GLN A 99 10.22 -1.44 -17.06
N PHE A 100 9.40 -2.30 -16.45
CA PHE A 100 9.87 -3.34 -15.56
C PHE A 100 10.52 -4.46 -16.36
N THR A 101 11.80 -4.69 -16.13
CA THR A 101 12.66 -5.64 -16.86
C THR A 101 13.38 -6.62 -15.95
N LYS A 102 13.22 -6.43 -14.64
CA LYS A 102 13.82 -7.29 -13.63
C LYS A 102 13.31 -8.71 -13.78
N GLN A 103 14.24 -9.66 -13.72
CA GLN A 103 13.93 -11.08 -13.77
C GLN A 103 13.58 -11.58 -12.37
N PHE A 104 12.68 -12.55 -12.32
CA PHE A 104 12.27 -13.22 -11.10
C PHE A 104 13.09 -14.51 -10.94
N PRO A 105 13.99 -14.61 -9.94
CA PRO A 105 14.79 -15.81 -9.73
C PRO A 105 13.93 -17.06 -9.50
N GLU A 106 14.29 -18.19 -10.10
CA GLU A 106 13.50 -19.43 -10.02
C GLU A 106 13.29 -19.92 -8.58
N GLU A 107 14.23 -19.62 -7.68
CA GLU A 107 14.13 -19.94 -6.25
C GLU A 107 12.92 -19.29 -5.53
N GLY A 108 12.42 -18.16 -6.03
CA GLY A 108 11.30 -17.42 -5.43
C GLY A 108 11.67 -16.75 -4.09
N THR A 109 10.72 -16.72 -3.16
CA THR A 109 10.87 -16.20 -1.78
C THR A 109 10.40 -17.22 -0.76
N GLU A 110 10.37 -16.85 0.52
CA GLU A 110 9.78 -17.68 1.59
C GLU A 110 8.33 -18.10 1.28
N TYR A 111 7.54 -17.21 0.66
CA TYR A 111 6.11 -17.41 0.48
C TYR A 111 5.65 -17.70 -0.94
N ILE A 112 6.59 -17.79 -1.88
CA ILE A 112 6.33 -18.24 -3.25
C ILE A 112 7.55 -19.00 -3.76
N GLN A 113 7.38 -20.30 -4.01
CA GLN A 113 8.51 -21.18 -4.38
C GLN A 113 8.19 -21.96 -5.64
N TYR A 114 9.18 -22.13 -6.51
CA TYR A 114 9.02 -22.93 -7.71
C TYR A 114 8.99 -24.42 -7.37
N ASN A 115 8.07 -25.13 -8.01
CA ASN A 115 7.92 -26.58 -7.93
C ASN A 115 8.22 -27.19 -9.29
N ASP A 116 9.37 -27.86 -9.40
CA ASP A 116 9.86 -28.47 -10.65
C ASP A 116 8.91 -29.53 -11.21
N GLU A 117 8.24 -30.30 -10.35
CA GLU A 117 7.34 -31.38 -10.77
C GLU A 117 6.08 -30.84 -11.46
N LEU A 118 5.57 -29.71 -10.96
CA LEU A 118 4.39 -29.03 -11.49
C LEU A 118 4.73 -27.99 -12.56
N GLY A 119 5.99 -27.55 -12.62
CA GLY A 119 6.45 -26.45 -13.46
C GLY A 119 5.82 -25.10 -13.09
N LYS A 120 5.52 -24.88 -11.81
CA LYS A 120 4.78 -23.71 -11.30
C LYS A 120 5.33 -23.20 -9.98
N TYR A 121 5.12 -21.92 -9.72
CA TYR A 121 5.23 -21.35 -8.39
C TYR A 121 4.02 -21.68 -7.55
N LEU A 122 4.27 -22.12 -6.31
CA LEU A 122 3.26 -22.36 -5.29
C LEU A 122 3.38 -21.27 -4.23
N THR A 123 2.27 -20.64 -3.90
CA THR A 123 2.22 -19.60 -2.87
C THR A 123 1.74 -20.17 -1.54
N SER A 124 2.29 -19.66 -0.45
CA SER A 124 1.86 -19.99 0.90
C SER A 124 1.24 -18.78 1.61
N GLY A 125 0.45 -19.06 2.64
CA GLY A 125 -0.13 -18.03 3.49
C GLY A 125 0.96 -17.32 4.31
N ILE A 126 0.75 -16.03 4.58
CA ILE A 126 1.62 -15.22 5.42
C ILE A 126 1.03 -15.18 6.83
N GLY A 127 1.85 -15.44 7.85
CA GLY A 127 1.52 -15.11 9.24
C GLY A 127 1.88 -13.66 9.52
N LEU A 128 0.87 -12.81 9.69
CA LEU A 128 1.05 -11.39 10.03
C LEU A 128 1.07 -11.21 11.54
N ASP A 129 1.73 -10.15 12.02
CA ASP A 129 1.71 -9.77 13.42
C ASP A 129 0.45 -8.94 13.77
N ALA A 130 0.46 -8.26 14.92
CA ALA A 130 -0.66 -7.42 15.36
C ALA A 130 -0.60 -5.99 14.80
N LEU A 131 0.50 -5.63 14.12
CA LEU A 131 0.78 -4.30 13.60
C LEU A 131 0.33 -4.25 12.15
N ASP A 132 -0.75 -3.53 11.89
CA ASP A 132 -1.19 -3.29 10.51
C ASP A 132 -0.37 -2.14 9.92
N ASP A 133 0.41 -2.44 8.88
CA ASP A 133 1.15 -1.44 8.10
C ASP A 133 0.19 -0.57 7.29
N CYS A 134 0.08 0.69 7.68
CA CYS A 134 -0.86 1.63 7.10
C CYS A 134 -0.17 2.81 6.41
N PHE A 135 -0.87 3.40 5.44
CA PHE A 135 -0.45 4.67 4.82
C PHE A 135 -1.62 5.65 4.71
N LEU A 136 -1.28 6.95 4.70
CA LEU A 136 -2.19 8.04 4.41
C LEU A 136 -1.64 8.86 3.23
N ILE A 137 -2.47 9.11 2.23
CA ILE A 137 -2.14 10.11 1.19
C ILE A 137 -2.23 11.50 1.79
N LYS A 138 -1.09 12.16 1.91
CA LYS A 138 -0.98 13.54 2.38
C LYS A 138 -1.23 14.54 1.27
N ASN A 139 -0.70 14.27 0.07
CA ASN A 139 -0.79 15.18 -1.07
C ASN A 139 -0.63 14.44 -2.40
N ILE A 140 -1.32 14.90 -3.43
CA ILE A 140 -1.15 14.44 -4.82
C ILE A 140 -0.94 15.66 -5.69
N LYS A 141 0.15 15.64 -6.44
CA LYS A 141 0.49 16.70 -7.40
C LYS A 141 0.61 16.11 -8.80
N LYS A 142 -0.19 16.63 -9.72
CA LYS A 142 -0.06 16.30 -11.16
C LYS A 142 1.31 16.70 -11.68
N THR A 143 1.93 15.80 -12.42
CA THR A 143 3.13 16.05 -13.21
C THR A 143 2.77 15.96 -14.69
N LYS A 144 3.76 16.17 -15.57
CA LYS A 144 3.54 16.02 -17.02
C LYS A 144 3.26 14.57 -17.43
N SER A 145 3.76 13.60 -16.65
CA SER A 145 3.76 12.18 -16.97
C SER A 145 2.93 11.34 -16.01
N GLY A 146 2.33 11.92 -14.97
CA GLY A 146 1.55 11.20 -13.95
C GLY A 146 1.38 12.03 -12.68
N TYR A 147 1.83 11.48 -11.55
CA TYR A 147 1.61 12.04 -10.22
C TYR A 147 2.86 11.97 -9.33
N GLU A 148 3.04 12.98 -8.50
CA GLU A 148 3.94 12.97 -7.34
C GLU A 148 3.04 12.87 -6.10
N VAL A 149 3.17 11.79 -5.34
CA VAL A 149 2.28 11.46 -4.22
C VAL A 149 3.08 11.44 -2.94
N GLU A 150 2.76 12.32 -1.99
CA GLU A 150 3.31 12.24 -0.65
C GLU A 150 2.41 11.32 0.19
N ILE A 151 3.00 10.25 0.72
CA ILE A 151 2.34 9.35 1.68
C ILE A 151 2.98 9.49 3.06
N VAL A 152 2.18 9.22 4.09
CA VAL A 152 2.60 9.15 5.48
C VAL A 152 2.39 7.73 5.96
N GLU A 153 3.43 7.10 6.49
CA GLU A 153 3.39 5.71 6.96
C GLU A 153 3.20 5.66 8.48
N TYR A 154 2.31 4.78 8.94
CA TYR A 154 1.98 4.58 10.35
C TYR A 154 1.56 3.13 10.59
N LEU A 155 1.49 2.71 11.85
CA LEU A 155 1.05 1.38 12.25
C LEU A 155 -0.21 1.48 13.11
N GLU A 156 -1.15 0.57 12.91
CA GLU A 156 -2.25 0.33 13.84
C GLU A 156 -1.96 -0.97 14.61
N ASP A 157 -1.80 -0.88 15.92
CA ASP A 157 -1.52 -2.03 16.77
C ASP A 157 -2.80 -2.59 17.38
N TYR A 158 -3.12 -3.82 16.99
CA TYR A 158 -4.26 -4.58 17.43
C TYR A 158 -3.92 -5.62 18.50
N GLU A 159 -2.79 -5.52 19.21
CA GLU A 159 -2.37 -6.48 20.24
C GLU A 159 -3.46 -6.73 21.30
N ASN A 160 -4.20 -5.68 21.68
CA ASN A 160 -5.29 -5.80 22.67
C ASN A 160 -6.56 -6.44 22.12
N SER A 161 -6.62 -6.73 20.82
CA SER A 161 -7.72 -7.50 20.24
C SER A 161 -7.55 -9.01 20.44
N PHE A 162 -6.35 -9.47 20.80
CA PHE A 162 -6.10 -10.88 21.03
C PHE A 162 -6.79 -11.38 22.29
N GLY A 163 -7.55 -12.46 22.15
CA GLY A 163 -8.31 -13.05 23.27
C GLY A 163 -9.66 -12.38 23.52
N VAL A 164 -10.05 -11.39 22.71
CA VAL A 164 -11.42 -10.85 22.71
C VAL A 164 -12.35 -11.88 22.06
N GLU A 165 -13.23 -12.48 22.85
CA GLU A 165 -14.19 -13.50 22.38
C GLU A 165 -15.56 -12.90 22.01
N ASP A 166 -15.90 -11.75 22.58
CA ASP A 166 -17.17 -11.04 22.36
C ASP A 166 -16.96 -9.79 21.47
N GLU A 167 -17.68 -9.71 20.35
CA GLU A 167 -17.61 -8.57 19.41
C GLU A 167 -18.02 -7.23 20.06
N SER A 168 -18.69 -7.26 21.21
CA SER A 168 -19.08 -6.06 21.98
C SER A 168 -17.99 -5.55 22.94
N GLU A 169 -16.92 -6.31 23.15
CA GLU A 169 -15.82 -5.88 23.99
C GLU A 169 -15.04 -4.72 23.35
N ILE A 170 -14.76 -3.74 24.19
CA ILE A 170 -14.04 -2.54 23.80
C ILE A 170 -12.56 -2.76 24.09
N TYR A 171 -11.73 -2.71 23.06
CA TYR A 171 -10.27 -2.76 23.19
C TYR A 171 -9.61 -1.53 22.59
N GLU A 172 -8.40 -1.27 23.06
CA GLU A 172 -7.56 -0.17 22.60
C GLU A 172 -6.77 -0.59 21.35
N ILE A 173 -6.69 0.32 20.39
CA ILE A 173 -5.84 0.24 19.19
C ILE A 173 -4.81 1.36 19.34
N TYR A 174 -3.52 1.02 19.25
CA TYR A 174 -2.46 2.01 19.34
C TYR A 174 -2.07 2.50 17.95
N ILE A 175 -2.03 3.81 17.76
CA ILE A 175 -1.51 4.43 16.53
C ILE A 175 -0.03 4.69 16.76
N LYS A 176 0.83 3.95 16.07
CA LYS A 176 2.28 3.99 16.24
C LYS A 176 2.98 4.54 15.00
N ASN A 177 4.17 5.12 15.18
CA ASN A 177 5.07 5.42 14.06
C ASN A 177 5.86 4.16 13.66
N LEU A 178 6.68 4.24 12.60
CA LEU A 178 7.48 3.09 12.13
C LEU A 178 8.60 2.63 13.10
N ASN A 179 8.92 3.45 14.11
CA ASN A 179 9.81 3.09 15.23
C ASN A 179 9.04 2.41 16.37
N GLN A 180 7.74 2.17 16.20
CA GLN A 180 6.80 1.60 17.16
C GLN A 180 6.53 2.48 18.39
N ASP A 181 6.85 3.78 18.34
CA ASP A 181 6.42 4.72 19.37
C ASP A 181 4.91 4.95 19.28
N THR A 182 4.20 4.75 20.38
CA THR A 182 2.76 5.07 20.47
C THR A 182 2.56 6.58 20.43
N ILE A 183 1.89 7.03 19.36
CA ILE A 183 1.56 8.44 19.13
C ILE A 183 0.21 8.80 19.77
N ALA A 184 -0.75 7.87 19.69
CA ALA A 184 -2.07 8.00 20.27
C ALA A 184 -2.72 6.62 20.49
N THR A 185 -3.85 6.64 21.18
CA THR A 185 -4.69 5.47 21.44
C THR A 185 -6.12 5.81 21.02
N MET A 186 -6.80 4.85 20.39
CA MET A 186 -8.23 4.91 20.12
C MET A 186 -8.89 3.60 20.51
N LYS A 187 -10.21 3.57 20.62
CA LYS A 187 -10.97 2.34 20.86
C LYS A 187 -11.56 1.78 19.57
N ASN A 188 -11.71 0.47 19.50
CA ASN A 188 -12.31 -0.25 18.37
C ASN A 188 -13.76 0.16 18.03
N ASN A 189 -14.46 0.84 18.95
CA ASN A 189 -15.82 1.33 18.75
C ASN A 189 -15.90 2.82 18.41
N GLU A 190 -14.77 3.50 18.26
CA GLU A 190 -14.72 4.86 17.72
C GLU A 190 -14.98 4.86 16.21
N ALA A 191 -15.17 6.06 15.64
CA ALA A 191 -15.44 6.20 14.21
C ALA A 191 -14.32 5.61 13.34
N GLU A 192 -14.68 4.96 12.23
CA GLU A 192 -13.73 4.27 11.33
C GLU A 192 -12.61 5.18 10.81
N ASN A 193 -12.85 6.49 10.71
CA ASN A 193 -11.89 7.47 10.22
C ASN A 193 -10.99 8.06 11.33
N LYS A 194 -11.12 7.61 12.57
CA LYS A 194 -10.44 8.21 13.72
C LYS A 194 -8.92 8.10 13.64
N SER A 195 -8.39 6.95 13.20
CA SER A 195 -6.94 6.77 13.02
C SER A 195 -6.38 7.77 12.02
N VAL A 196 -7.07 7.99 10.91
CA VAL A 196 -6.72 8.98 9.90
C VAL A 196 -6.71 10.41 10.46
N GLU A 197 -7.66 10.78 11.31
CA GLU A 197 -7.67 12.09 11.96
C GLU A 197 -6.47 12.27 12.89
N ILE A 198 -6.18 11.27 13.73
CA ILE A 198 -5.03 11.25 14.63
C ILE A 198 -3.72 11.45 13.85
N VAL A 199 -3.54 10.73 12.74
CA VAL A 199 -2.33 10.83 11.91
C VAL A 199 -2.20 12.23 11.31
N LYS A 200 -3.30 12.83 10.83
CA LYS A 200 -3.31 14.19 10.28
C LYS A 200 -2.94 15.26 11.32
N GLU A 201 -3.38 15.08 12.56
CA GLU A 201 -3.08 16.01 13.65
C GLU A 201 -1.63 15.89 14.16
N ASN A 202 -0.94 14.80 13.82
CA ASN A 202 0.40 14.45 14.33
C ASN A 202 1.41 14.14 13.21
N LEU A 203 1.24 14.72 12.01
CA LEU A 203 2.05 14.41 10.82
C LEU A 203 3.56 14.52 11.05
N ASP A 204 4.01 15.39 11.94
CA ASP A 204 5.41 15.60 12.30
C ASP A 204 6.06 14.40 13.01
N LYS A 205 5.25 13.47 13.53
CA LYS A 205 5.70 12.27 14.25
C LYS A 205 5.81 11.02 13.36
N PHE A 206 5.41 11.13 12.09
CA PHE A 206 5.35 10.00 11.16
C PHE A 206 6.33 10.17 9.99
N THR A 207 6.71 9.04 9.39
CA THR A 207 7.57 9.02 8.21
C THR A 207 6.78 9.42 6.99
N THR A 208 7.34 10.29 6.15
CA THR A 208 6.77 10.66 4.85
C THR A 208 7.65 10.11 3.73
N LYS A 209 7.04 9.55 2.69
CA LYS A 209 7.69 9.16 1.44
C LYS A 209 7.03 9.84 0.24
N THR A 210 7.80 10.09 -0.79
CA THR A 210 7.30 10.59 -2.07
C THR A 210 7.33 9.48 -3.11
N VAL A 211 6.16 9.08 -3.57
CA VAL A 211 5.95 8.07 -4.61
C VAL A 211 5.72 8.78 -5.94
N ASN A 212 6.63 8.57 -6.89
CA ASN A 212 6.48 9.09 -8.24
C ASN A 212 5.80 8.04 -9.11
N LEU A 213 4.64 8.42 -9.64
CA LEU A 213 3.79 7.59 -10.47
C LEU A 213 3.77 8.13 -11.90
N VAL A 214 3.86 7.23 -12.88
CA VAL A 214 3.69 7.54 -14.30
C VAL A 214 2.38 6.95 -14.80
N LYS A 215 1.77 7.61 -15.79
CA LYS A 215 0.55 7.17 -16.45
C LYS A 215 0.83 6.84 -17.91
N ASP A 216 0.34 5.70 -18.38
CA ASP A 216 0.41 5.36 -19.81
C ASP A 216 -0.74 6.01 -20.62
N SER A 217 -0.76 5.72 -21.93
CA SER A 217 -1.78 6.20 -22.85
C SER A 217 -3.19 5.72 -22.51
N ASP A 218 -3.30 4.56 -21.86
CA ASP A 218 -4.57 3.90 -21.53
C ASP A 218 -5.08 4.35 -20.16
N GLY A 219 -4.27 5.13 -19.44
CA GLY A 219 -4.62 5.69 -18.14
C GLY A 219 -4.17 4.84 -16.96
N ASN A 220 -3.46 3.73 -17.20
CA ASN A 220 -2.93 2.90 -16.13
C ASN A 220 -1.77 3.62 -15.44
N ILE A 221 -1.65 3.40 -14.14
CA ILE A 221 -0.68 4.05 -13.28
C ILE A 221 0.38 3.03 -12.89
N TYR A 222 1.66 3.45 -12.91
CA TYR A 222 2.79 2.61 -12.50
C TYR A 222 3.76 3.41 -11.62
N VAL A 223 4.32 2.76 -10.61
CA VAL A 223 5.40 3.33 -9.80
C VAL A 223 6.69 3.41 -10.60
N GLN A 224 7.33 4.57 -10.55
CA GLN A 224 8.62 4.82 -11.17
C GLN A 224 9.73 4.87 -10.13
N SER A 225 9.49 5.55 -9.00
CA SER A 225 10.44 5.69 -7.90
C SER A 225 9.74 6.01 -6.58
N VAL A 226 10.42 5.72 -5.47
CA VAL A 226 10.00 6.03 -4.11
C VAL A 226 11.17 6.69 -3.36
N LYS A 227 10.93 7.86 -2.79
CA LYS A 227 11.95 8.72 -2.15
C LYS A 227 11.64 9.00 -0.69
#